data_AF-A0A0M1IVY9-F1
#
_entry.id   AF-A0A0M1IVY9-F1
#
_cell.length_a   1.000
_cell.length_b   1.000
_cell.length_c   1.000
_cell.angle_alpha   90.00
_cell.angle_beta   90.00
_cell.angle_gamma   90.00
#
_symmetry.space_group_name_H-M   'P 1'
#
loop_
_entity.id
_entity.type
_entity.pdbx_description
1 polymer ?
#
loop_
_entity_poly.entity_id
_entity_poly.type
_entity_poly.pdbx_seq_one_letter_code
_entity_poly.pdbx_strand_id
1 'polypeptide(L)'
;MHKILGSIMMLLGGVILIIFSFYNNHKETMKIVNKDNNRLKKYLKYKKLLNLIVGFCFVILGTVSILNIYNGNLIWIISLIILFSDRVIEFIINKKYEEIS
;
A
#
# COMPACT_ATOMS: atom_id res chain seq x y z
N MET A 1 9.45 -19.61 -15.82
CA MET A 1 8.02 -19.21 -15.83
C MET A 1 7.55 -18.61 -14.50
N HIS A 2 7.74 -19.27 -13.35
CA HIS A 2 7.22 -18.79 -12.05
C HIS A 2 7.80 -17.44 -11.58
N LYS A 3 9.09 -17.16 -11.83
CA LYS A 3 9.72 -15.88 -11.48
C LYS A 3 9.07 -14.68 -12.20
N ILE A 4 8.77 -14.84 -13.49
CA ILE A 4 8.13 -13.80 -14.30
C ILE A 4 6.70 -13.54 -13.80
N LEU A 5 5.95 -14.61 -13.52
CA LEU A 5 4.59 -14.52 -12.99
C LEU A 5 4.56 -13.76 -11.64
N GLY A 6 5.46 -14.12 -10.71
CA GLY A 6 5.55 -13.43 -9.41
C GLY A 6 5.92 -11.95 -9.54
N SER A 7 6.79 -11.62 -10.49
CA SER A 7 7.19 -10.23 -10.75
C SER A 7 6.05 -9.39 -11.33
N ILE A 8 5.25 -9.99 -12.24
CA ILE A 8 4.04 -9.37 -12.78
C ILE A 8 3.00 -9.17 -11.69
N MET A 9 2.80 -10.14 -10.81
CA MET A 9 1.89 -10.00 -9.66
C MET A 9 2.30 -8.86 -8.73
N MET A 10 3.61 -8.70 -8.45
CA MET A 10 4.12 -7.58 -7.66
C MET A 10 3.86 -6.23 -8.35
N LEU A 11 4.13 -6.13 -9.66
CA LEU A 11 3.85 -4.91 -10.41
C LEU A 11 2.37 -4.55 -10.39
N LEU A 12 1.50 -5.50 -10.73
CA LEU A 12 0.05 -5.28 -10.75
C LEU A 12 -0.46 -4.91 -9.36
N GLY A 13 -0.04 -5.62 -8.32
CA GLY A 13 -0.39 -5.30 -6.93
C GLY A 13 0.05 -3.90 -6.54
N GLY A 14 1.28 -3.51 -6.89
CA GLY A 14 1.80 -2.17 -6.62
C GLY A 14 1.01 -1.06 -7.34
N VAL A 15 0.73 -1.25 -8.63
CA VAL A 15 -0.06 -0.29 -9.43
C VAL A 15 -1.49 -0.16 -8.89
N ILE A 16 -2.13 -1.27 -8.56
CA ILE A 16 -3.50 -1.27 -7.99
C ILE A 16 -3.52 -0.50 -6.67
N LEU A 17 -2.55 -0.71 -5.78
CA LEU A 17 -2.46 0.02 -4.51
C LEU A 17 -2.31 1.52 -4.71
N ILE A 18 -1.49 1.94 -5.67
CA ILE A 18 -1.32 3.35 -6.02
C ILE A 18 -2.64 3.95 -6.51
N ILE A 19 -3.30 3.31 -7.49
CA ILE A 19 -4.58 3.77 -8.04
C ILE A 19 -5.64 3.85 -6.95
N PHE A 20 -5.77 2.79 -6.14
CA PHE A 20 -6.75 2.72 -5.07
C PHE A 20 -6.52 3.81 -4.01
N SER A 21 -5.25 4.11 -3.71
CA SER A 21 -4.89 5.18 -2.79
C SER A 21 -5.39 6.56 -3.26
N PHE A 22 -5.36 6.85 -4.57
CA PHE A 22 -5.94 8.08 -5.10
C PHE A 22 -7.46 8.05 -5.15
N TYR A 23 -8.06 6.96 -5.62
CA TYR A 23 -9.51 6.85 -5.80
C TYR A 23 -10.28 6.88 -4.47
N ASN A 24 -9.86 6.06 -3.50
CA ASN A 24 -10.57 5.93 -2.23
C ASN A 24 -10.46 7.20 -1.39
N ASN A 25 -9.29 7.84 -1.39
CA ASN A 25 -9.09 9.11 -0.70
C ASN A 25 -9.95 10.23 -1.29
N HIS A 26 -10.13 10.30 -2.62
CA HIS A 26 -11.01 11.31 -3.24
C HIS A 26 -12.48 11.13 -2.82
N LYS A 27 -12.98 9.89 -2.90
CA LYS A 27 -14.37 9.57 -2.54
C LYS A 27 -14.67 9.80 -1.05
N GLU A 28 -13.74 9.43 -0.17
CA GLU A 28 -13.93 9.59 1.27
C GLU A 28 -13.71 11.04 1.73
N THR A 29 -12.77 11.78 1.13
CA THR A 29 -12.63 13.23 1.42
C THR A 29 -13.87 14.03 1.00
N MET A 30 -14.52 13.70 -0.13
CA MET A 30 -15.81 14.33 -0.50
C MET A 30 -16.92 14.08 0.52
N LYS A 31 -16.97 12.90 1.15
CA LYS A 31 -17.94 12.61 2.23
C LYS A 31 -17.65 13.40 3.51
N ILE A 32 -16.39 13.74 3.77
CA ILE A 32 -15.94 14.43 5.01
C ILE A 32 -16.17 15.94 4.92
N VAL A 33 -16.23 16.54 3.74
CA VAL A 33 -16.58 17.98 3.61
C VAL A 33 -17.93 18.29 4.28
N ASN A 34 -18.82 17.31 4.43
CA ASN A 34 -20.11 17.45 5.13
C ASN A 34 -20.10 17.15 6.65
N LYS A 35 -18.98 16.68 7.23
CA LYS A 35 -18.85 16.41 8.68
C LYS A 35 -17.45 16.83 9.14
N ASP A 36 -17.39 17.85 9.98
CA ASP A 36 -16.16 18.52 10.45
C ASP A 36 -15.30 17.60 11.35
N ASN A 37 -14.71 16.57 10.75
CA ASN A 37 -14.09 15.47 11.46
C ASN A 37 -12.59 15.38 11.12
N ASN A 38 -11.84 16.35 11.64
CA ASN A 38 -10.39 16.48 11.46
C ASN A 38 -9.59 15.19 11.78
N ARG A 39 -10.10 14.34 12.70
CA ARG A 39 -9.49 13.03 13.01
C ARG A 39 -9.62 12.04 11.84
N LEU A 40 -10.79 11.97 11.20
CA LEU A 40 -11.03 11.10 10.04
C LEU A 40 -10.18 11.54 8.83
N LYS A 41 -10.06 12.86 8.59
CA LYS A 41 -9.17 13.39 7.56
C LYS A 41 -7.71 12.98 7.76
N LYS A 42 -7.23 12.98 9.01
CA LYS A 42 -5.87 12.50 9.34
C LYS A 42 -5.73 11.00 9.11
N TYR A 43 -6.70 10.19 9.57
CA TYR A 43 -6.71 8.74 9.34
C TYR A 43 -6.59 8.39 7.86
N LEU A 44 -7.42 9.00 7.00
CA LEU A 44 -7.38 8.75 5.57
C LEU A 44 -6.07 9.19 4.92
N LYS A 45 -5.50 10.30 5.36
CA LYS A 45 -4.19 10.76 4.88
C LYS A 45 -3.09 9.74 5.20
N TYR A 46 -3.07 9.16 6.40
CA TYR A 46 -2.10 8.14 6.77
C TYR A 46 -2.31 6.84 5.98
N LYS A 47 -3.56 6.40 5.82
CA LYS A 47 -3.90 5.22 5.02
C LYS A 47 -3.50 5.38 3.55
N LYS A 48 -3.76 6.56 2.98
CA LYS A 48 -3.31 6.93 1.63
C LYS A 48 -1.80 6.83 1.49
N LEU A 49 -1.07 7.44 2.42
CA LEU A 49 0.38 7.48 2.40
C LEU A 49 0.97 6.06 2.51
N LEU A 50 0.44 5.23 3.40
CA LEU A 50 0.85 3.84 3.56
C LEU A 50 0.66 3.05 2.26
N ASN A 51 -0.54 3.10 1.67
CA ASN A 51 -0.83 2.42 0.41
C ASN A 51 0.08 2.89 -0.74
N LEU A 52 0.41 4.18 -0.80
CA LEU A 52 1.34 4.71 -1.79
C LEU A 52 2.74 4.15 -1.59
N ILE A 53 3.27 4.19 -0.36
CA ILE A 53 4.62 3.69 -0.05
C ILE A 53 4.72 2.20 -0.41
N VAL A 54 3.78 1.39 0.07
CA VAL A 54 3.76 -0.06 -0.20
C VAL A 54 3.59 -0.33 -1.69
N GLY A 55 2.71 0.42 -2.36
CA GLY A 55 2.50 0.31 -3.80
C GLY A 55 3.78 0.61 -4.61
N PHE A 56 4.47 1.70 -4.30
CA PHE A 56 5.75 2.04 -4.94
C PHE A 56 6.84 1.00 -4.67
N CYS A 57 6.94 0.50 -3.43
CA CYS A 57 7.89 -0.57 -3.12
C CYS A 57 7.64 -1.82 -3.98
N PHE A 58 6.39 -2.21 -4.17
CA PHE A 58 6.05 -3.35 -5.02
C PHE A 58 6.33 -3.12 -6.50
N VAL A 59 6.08 -1.92 -7.02
CA VAL A 59 6.43 -1.57 -8.40
C VAL A 59 7.94 -1.64 -8.62
N ILE A 60 8.73 -1.09 -7.70
CA ILE A 60 10.20 -1.14 -7.77
C ILE A 60 10.68 -2.59 -7.70
N LEU A 61 10.21 -3.38 -6.72
CA LEU A 61 10.62 -4.78 -6.57
C LEU A 61 10.24 -5.63 -7.78
N GLY A 62 9.03 -5.45 -8.31
CA GLY A 62 8.60 -6.14 -9.53
C GLY A 62 9.45 -5.77 -10.75
N THR A 63 9.83 -4.49 -10.89
CA THR A 63 10.70 -4.02 -11.97
C THR A 63 12.11 -4.61 -11.85
N VAL A 64 12.70 -4.53 -10.65
CA VAL A 64 14.02 -5.08 -10.33
C VAL A 64 14.07 -6.60 -10.56
N SER A 65 12.97 -7.29 -10.25
CA SER A 65 12.83 -8.74 -10.47
C SER A 65 12.77 -9.11 -11.96
N ILE A 66 12.07 -8.31 -12.78
CA ILE A 66 12.03 -8.51 -14.25
C ILE A 66 13.40 -8.28 -14.88
N LEU A 67 14.11 -7.23 -14.44
CA LEU A 67 15.46 -6.93 -14.90
C LEU A 67 16.51 -7.93 -14.38
N ASN A 68 16.12 -8.86 -13.52
CA ASN A 68 16.96 -9.90 -12.93
C ASN A 68 18.25 -9.33 -12.28
N ILE A 69 18.16 -8.12 -11.71
CA ILE A 69 19.29 -7.42 -11.09
C ILE A 69 19.69 -8.09 -9.77
N TYR A 70 18.72 -8.62 -9.03
CA TYR A 70 18.92 -9.29 -7.74
C TYR A 70 18.33 -10.70 -7.73
N ASN A 71 18.76 -11.52 -6.78
CA ASN A 71 18.22 -12.86 -6.58
C ASN A 71 16.72 -12.78 -6.23
N GLY A 72 15.89 -13.43 -7.05
CA GLY A 72 14.44 -13.49 -6.84
C GLY A 72 14.03 -13.97 -5.44
N ASN A 73 14.78 -14.86 -4.80
CA ASN A 73 14.47 -15.31 -3.43
C ASN A 73 14.58 -14.16 -2.41
N LEU A 74 15.58 -13.28 -2.56
CA LEU A 74 15.74 -12.10 -1.72
C LEU A 74 14.58 -11.11 -1.95
N ILE A 75 14.18 -10.91 -3.21
CA ILE A 75 13.04 -10.06 -3.56
C ILE A 75 11.76 -10.56 -2.88
N TRP A 76 11.51 -11.88 -2.91
CA TRP A 76 10.36 -12.49 -2.23
C TRP A 76 10.39 -12.27 -0.72
N ILE A 77 11.55 -12.44 -0.07
CA ILE A 77 11.70 -12.19 1.38
C ILE A 77 11.41 -10.73 1.70
N ILE A 78 11.95 -9.79 0.92
CA ILE A 78 11.72 -8.35 1.11
C ILE A 78 10.23 -8.02 0.94
N SER A 79 9.56 -8.58 -0.07
CA SER A 79 8.12 -8.41 -0.25
C SER A 79 7.31 -8.89 0.94
N LEU A 80 7.68 -10.04 1.55
CA LEU A 80 7.01 -10.54 2.76
C LEU A 80 7.21 -9.59 3.96
N ILE A 81 8.42 -9.05 4.12
CA ILE A 81 8.72 -8.08 5.19
C ILE A 81 7.88 -6.80 5.00
N ILE A 82 7.74 -6.32 3.76
CA ILE A 82 6.91 -5.16 3.45
C ILE A 82 5.45 -5.43 3.80
N LEU A 83 4.90 -6.59 3.40
CA LEU A 83 3.51 -6.96 3.72
C LEU A 83 3.28 -7.08 5.23
N PHE A 84 4.21 -7.70 5.94
CA PHE A 84 4.11 -7.80 7.40
C PHE A 84 4.12 -6.42 8.05
N SER A 85 5.05 -5.56 7.63
CA SER A 85 5.17 -4.19 8.14
C SER A 85 3.92 -3.37 7.83
N ASP A 86 3.35 -3.50 6.63
CA ASP A 86 2.09 -2.86 6.22
C ASP A 86 0.96 -3.23 7.19
N ARG A 87 0.79 -4.52 7.51
CA ARG A 87 -0.24 -4.99 8.46
C ARG A 87 -0.03 -4.47 9.87
N VAL A 88 1.21 -4.43 10.34
CA VAL A 88 1.54 -3.87 11.67
C VAL A 88 1.20 -2.38 11.72
N ILE A 89 1.58 -1.62 10.70
CA ILE A 89 1.30 -0.18 10.63
C ILE A 89 -0.20 0.07 10.51
N GLU A 90 -0.91 -0.69 9.67
CA GLU A 90 -2.36 -0.61 9.51
C GLU A 90 -3.07 -0.88 10.85
N PHE A 91 -2.64 -1.90 11.59
CA PHE A 91 -3.18 -2.20 12.92
C PHE A 91 -2.98 -1.03 13.90
N ILE A 92 -1.79 -0.44 13.94
CA ILE A 92 -1.49 0.71 14.81
C ILE A 92 -2.34 1.92 14.43
N ILE A 93 -2.50 2.20 13.13
CA ILE A 93 -3.36 3.28 12.64
C ILE A 93 -4.80 3.01 13.06
N ASN A 94 -5.35 1.83 12.78
CA ASN A 94 -6.73 1.49 13.13
C ASN A 94 -6.99 1.63 14.63
N LYS A 95 -6.12 1.09 15.49
CA LYS A 95 -6.22 1.23 16.95
C LYS A 95 -6.17 2.69 17.41
N LYS A 96 -5.38 3.54 16.75
CA LYS A 96 -5.30 4.98 17.09
C LYS A 96 -6.57 5.75 16.73
N TYR A 97 -7.34 5.25 15.77
CA TYR A 97 -8.53 5.91 15.23
C TYR A 97 -9.80 5.05 15.44
N GLU A 98 -9.77 4.12 16.39
CA GLU A 98 -10.83 3.14 16.70
C GLU A 98 -12.16 3.79 17.11
N GLU A 99 -12.14 5.06 17.55
CA GLU A 99 -13.35 5.83 17.90
C GLU A 99 -14.11 6.43 16.70
N ILE A 100 -13.79 6.03 15.45
CA ILE A 100 -14.40 6.62 14.24
C ILE A 100 -15.46 5.69 13.59
N SER A 101 -15.68 4.46 14.11
CA SER A 101 -16.74 3.57 13.64
C SER A 101 -18.05 3.75 14.41
#